data_AF-A0A382XQS1-F1
#
_entry.id   AF-A0A382XQS1-F1
#
_cell.length_a   1.000
_cell.length_b   1.000
_cell.length_c   1.000
_cell.angle_alpha   90.00
_cell.angle_beta   90.00
_cell.angle_gamma   90.00
#
_symmetry.space_group_name_H-M   'P 1'
#
loop_
_entity.id
_entity.type
_entity.pdbx_description
1 polymer ?
#
loop_
_entity_poly.entity_id
_entity_poly.type
_entity_poly.pdbx_seq_one_letter_code
_entity_poly.pdbx_strand_id
1 'polypeptide(L)'
;ALSDDSMWAAYDNAHRPSSVTSGEFKPSCGMGYYGRMWVGGVEEEKDVIHYSSLLDSDDFRTTAENGASNGGSIDLKTVWGTDEIIAIAPFFGKLVIFGKNNIAIYDSPNVIGSIALNEVIRGVGLVSRDTVQAIGDDLVFLSNTGLRSLARTTEKDKLPLQDFSLNIKDRLIRNIGQSTNVKSVYVENEGIYILSFVAKNINYVFDFKHRTPNDAPRVTTWTFDADREPASMIYTELYSGLLVGQQDGGIAGYENYYDTDLAGASTYT
;
A
#
# COMPACT_ATOMS: atom_id res chain seq x y z
N ALA A 1 19.66 -8.15 -8.00
CA ALA A 1 18.56 -8.79 -7.26
C ALA A 1 18.88 -8.68 -5.79
N LEU A 2 18.00 -8.06 -5.01
CA LEU A 2 18.06 -8.14 -3.55
C LEU A 2 17.76 -9.60 -3.18
N SER A 3 18.63 -10.26 -2.40
CA SER A 3 18.43 -11.65 -1.96
C SER A 3 17.22 -11.77 -1.05
N ASP A 4 16.71 -12.99 -0.84
CA ASP A 4 15.56 -13.27 0.05
C ASP A 4 15.77 -12.76 1.50
N ASP A 5 17.02 -12.51 1.92
CA ASP A 5 17.40 -11.91 3.21
C ASP A 5 17.58 -10.38 3.18
N SER A 6 17.27 -9.72 2.07
CA SER A 6 17.36 -8.26 1.96
C SER A 6 16.25 -7.61 2.77
N MET A 7 16.58 -7.22 4.01
CA MET A 7 15.70 -6.37 4.81
C MET A 7 15.61 -4.99 4.16
N TRP A 8 14.40 -4.46 4.06
CA TRP A 8 14.11 -3.13 3.50
C TRP A 8 14.70 -1.99 4.34
N ALA A 9 15.14 -2.28 5.56
CA ALA A 9 15.98 -1.43 6.40
C ALA A 9 16.98 -2.31 7.17
N ALA A 10 18.21 -1.83 7.33
CA ALA A 10 19.23 -2.51 8.12
C ALA A 10 19.00 -2.22 9.61
N TYR A 11 18.26 -3.11 10.28
CA TYR A 11 18.09 -3.02 11.72
C TYR A 11 19.30 -3.61 12.42
N ASP A 12 19.90 -2.83 13.32
CA ASP A 12 20.79 -3.43 14.28
C ASP A 12 19.98 -4.07 15.41
N ASN A 13 20.52 -5.15 15.97
CA ASN A 13 19.85 -5.90 17.02
C ASN A 13 19.97 -5.21 18.41
N ALA A 14 20.78 -4.17 18.54
CA ALA A 14 20.98 -3.43 19.78
C ALA A 14 19.91 -2.36 20.03
N HIS A 15 19.21 -1.96 18.97
CA HIS A 15 18.23 -0.88 18.93
C HIS A 15 16.79 -1.37 18.65
N ARG A 16 16.57 -2.69 18.59
CA ARG A 16 15.24 -3.30 18.49
C ARG A 16 14.37 -3.05 19.74
N PRO A 17 13.04 -3.23 19.67
CA PRO A 17 12.19 -3.28 20.85
C PRO A 17 12.61 -4.42 21.81
N SER A 18 12.64 -4.20 23.14
CA SER A 18 12.93 -5.28 24.10
C SER A 18 11.93 -6.44 24.07
N SER A 19 10.69 -6.19 23.62
CA SER A 19 9.62 -7.20 23.55
C SER A 19 9.90 -8.30 22.53
N VAL A 20 10.70 -8.01 21.50
CA VAL A 20 11.03 -8.93 20.41
C VAL A 20 12.32 -9.68 20.73
N THR A 21 12.43 -10.95 20.36
CA THR A 21 13.64 -11.74 20.56
C THR A 21 14.81 -11.20 19.71
N SER A 22 16.02 -11.37 20.23
CA SER A 22 17.25 -11.05 19.50
C SER A 22 17.30 -11.77 18.14
N GLY A 23 17.45 -11.01 17.05
CA GLY A 23 17.47 -11.52 15.68
C GLY A 23 16.09 -11.70 15.05
N GLU A 24 15.00 -11.44 15.77
CA GLU A 24 13.63 -11.66 15.29
C GLU A 24 12.86 -10.36 14.98
N PHE A 25 13.51 -9.21 15.10
CA PHE A 25 12.96 -7.94 14.62
C PHE A 25 13.04 -7.84 13.09
N LYS A 26 12.13 -8.55 12.43
CA LYS A 26 12.02 -8.67 10.97
C LYS A 26 10.63 -8.18 10.53
N PRO A 27 10.36 -6.86 10.58
CA PRO A 27 9.05 -6.35 10.20
C PRO A 27 8.78 -6.59 8.72
N SER A 28 7.57 -7.05 8.40
CA SER A 28 7.15 -7.28 7.01
C SER A 28 6.71 -6.01 6.31
N CYS A 29 6.36 -4.92 7.01
CA CYS A 29 6.01 -3.65 6.40
C CYS A 29 6.52 -2.45 7.21
N GLY A 30 6.59 -1.29 6.58
CA GLY A 30 6.84 -0.06 7.29
C GLY A 30 6.65 1.20 6.46
N MET A 31 6.73 2.33 7.16
CA MET A 31 6.45 3.67 6.67
C MET A 31 7.32 4.67 7.40
N GLY A 32 8.06 5.51 6.66
CA GLY A 32 8.75 6.68 7.21
C GLY A 32 7.85 7.91 7.14
N TYR A 33 7.30 8.35 8.28
CA TYR A 33 6.46 9.55 8.34
C TYR A 33 6.38 10.09 9.77
N TYR A 34 5.87 11.32 9.95
CA TYR A 34 5.75 11.96 11.26
C TYR A 34 7.09 12.03 12.04
N GLY A 35 8.22 12.09 11.31
CA GLY A 35 9.57 12.12 11.88
C GLY A 35 10.04 10.79 12.47
N ARG A 36 9.36 9.67 12.18
CA ARG A 36 9.66 8.34 12.73
C ARG A 36 9.56 7.26 11.66
N MET A 37 10.19 6.12 11.92
CA MET A 37 9.88 4.89 11.23
C MET A 37 8.78 4.14 11.98
N TRP A 38 7.76 3.70 11.25
CA TRP A 38 6.65 2.91 11.75
C TRP A 38 6.72 1.55 11.08
N VAL A 39 6.73 0.47 11.84
CA VAL A 39 6.95 -0.88 11.31
C VAL A 39 5.98 -1.86 11.94
N GLY A 40 5.58 -2.89 11.18
CA GLY A 40 4.63 -3.89 11.63
C GLY A 40 4.81 -5.22 10.92
N GLY A 41 4.02 -6.21 11.32
CA GLY A 41 4.09 -7.56 10.80
C GLY A 41 5.39 -8.28 11.21
N VAL A 42 5.87 -8.02 12.42
CA VAL A 42 6.93 -8.80 13.06
C VAL A 42 6.36 -10.17 13.43
N GLU A 43 7.03 -11.27 13.09
CA GLU A 43 6.46 -12.63 13.22
C GLU A 43 6.04 -12.98 14.65
N GLU A 44 6.83 -12.56 15.65
CA GLU A 44 6.52 -12.77 17.07
C GLU A 44 5.37 -11.86 17.58
N GLU A 45 5.15 -10.72 16.92
CA GLU A 45 4.22 -9.66 17.35
C GLU A 45 3.41 -9.10 16.16
N LYS A 46 2.70 -9.96 15.42
CA LYS A 46 1.99 -9.61 14.16
C LYS A 46 0.93 -8.50 14.29
N ASP A 47 0.39 -8.33 15.48
CA ASP A 47 -0.64 -7.34 15.85
C ASP A 47 -0.05 -6.06 16.46
N VAL A 48 1.27 -5.94 16.56
CA VAL A 48 1.94 -4.81 17.22
C VAL A 48 2.62 -3.95 16.16
N ILE A 49 2.33 -2.66 16.19
CA ILE A 49 3.10 -1.66 15.46
C ILE A 49 4.20 -1.13 16.38
N HIS A 50 5.42 -1.06 15.86
CA HIS A 50 6.55 -0.44 16.54
C HIS A 50 6.90 0.86 15.84
N TYR A 51 7.30 1.86 16.61
CA TYR A 51 7.80 3.12 16.07
C TYR A 51 9.17 3.44 16.65
N SER A 52 10.03 3.96 15.77
CA SER A 52 11.37 4.40 16.14
C SER A 52 11.33 5.67 16.96
N SER A 53 12.47 6.04 17.51
CA SER A 53 12.73 7.32 18.14
C SER A 53 12.61 8.46 17.11
N LEU A 54 12.27 9.64 17.59
CA LEU A 54 12.06 10.82 16.75
C LEU A 54 13.37 11.21 16.08
N LEU A 55 13.35 11.28 14.75
CA LEU A 55 14.52 11.57 13.89
C LEU A 55 15.67 10.56 14.02
N ASP A 56 15.41 9.40 14.63
CA ASP A 56 16.37 8.32 14.81
C ASP A 56 15.71 7.01 14.40
N SER A 57 15.84 6.68 13.11
CA SER A 57 14.99 5.72 12.39
C SER A 57 15.25 4.26 12.71
N ASP A 58 16.39 3.95 13.32
CA ASP A 58 16.82 2.61 13.69
C ASP A 58 16.70 2.34 15.20
N ASP A 59 16.42 3.35 16.04
CA ASP A 59 16.21 3.20 17.49
C ASP A 59 14.76 3.00 17.91
N PHE A 60 14.33 1.75 18.11
CA PHE A 60 12.99 1.36 18.55
C PHE A 60 12.86 1.16 20.06
N ARG A 61 13.90 1.44 20.83
CA ARG A 61 13.86 1.31 22.29
C ARG A 61 13.01 2.42 22.91
N THR A 62 12.39 2.09 24.03
CA THR A 62 11.64 3.03 24.86
C THR A 62 12.56 3.88 25.72
N THR A 63 12.04 4.99 26.22
CA THR A 63 12.76 5.87 27.17
C THR A 63 13.14 5.16 28.47
N ALA A 64 12.41 4.09 28.85
CA ALA A 64 12.73 3.29 30.02
C ALA A 64 13.98 2.41 29.82
N GLU A 65 14.22 1.95 28.59
CA GLU A 65 15.38 1.16 28.23
C GLU A 65 16.62 2.05 28.01
N ASN A 66 16.43 3.21 27.39
CA ASN A 66 17.46 4.21 27.17
C ASN A 66 16.86 5.61 27.22
N GLY A 67 17.34 6.46 28.15
CA GLY A 67 16.81 7.81 28.34
C GLY A 67 16.98 8.77 27.16
N ALA A 68 17.82 8.43 26.17
CA ALA A 68 17.96 9.16 24.91
C ALA A 68 16.94 8.70 23.85
N SER A 69 16.34 7.53 24.01
CA SER A 69 15.40 6.92 23.08
C SER A 69 13.95 7.33 23.42
N ASN A 70 13.10 7.40 22.41
CA ASN A 70 11.66 7.65 22.57
C ASN A 70 10.82 6.85 21.57
N GLY A 71 11.30 5.68 21.19
CA GLY A 71 10.53 4.68 20.46
C GLY A 71 9.47 4.02 21.33
N GLY A 72 8.73 3.08 20.75
CA GLY A 72 7.69 2.35 21.47
C GLY A 72 6.80 1.53 20.54
N SER A 73 5.63 1.15 21.04
CA SER A 73 4.71 0.30 20.33
C SER A 73 3.24 0.61 20.63
N ILE A 74 2.35 0.14 19.75
CA ILE A 74 0.90 0.16 19.94
C ILE A 74 0.40 -1.26 19.73
N ASP A 75 -0.25 -1.83 20.75
CA ASP A 75 -0.84 -3.16 20.69
C ASP A 75 -2.29 -3.07 20.15
N LEU A 76 -2.53 -3.67 18.98
CA LEU A 76 -3.82 -3.63 18.30
C LEU A 76 -4.75 -4.77 18.71
N LYS A 77 -4.31 -5.72 19.55
CA LYS A 77 -5.13 -6.86 20.01
C LYS A 77 -6.41 -6.43 20.69
N THR A 78 -6.35 -5.33 21.45
CA THR A 78 -7.51 -4.77 22.15
C THR A 78 -8.45 -3.97 21.23
N VAL A 79 -7.95 -3.59 20.05
CA VAL A 79 -8.63 -2.70 19.11
C VAL A 79 -9.41 -3.51 18.08
N TRP A 80 -8.77 -4.49 17.44
CA TRP A 80 -9.38 -5.27 16.37
C TRP A 80 -9.49 -6.77 16.66
N GLY A 81 -8.98 -7.26 17.80
CA GLY A 81 -8.93 -8.69 18.13
C GLY A 81 -7.68 -9.34 17.56
N THR A 82 -7.81 -10.51 16.95
CA THR A 82 -6.69 -11.19 16.27
C THR A 82 -6.69 -10.80 14.79
N ASP A 83 -5.64 -10.11 14.34
CA ASP A 83 -5.41 -9.80 12.94
C ASP A 83 -3.90 -9.84 12.63
N GLU A 84 -3.50 -9.44 11.43
CA GLU A 84 -2.09 -9.32 11.07
C GLU A 84 -1.88 -8.02 10.31
N ILE A 85 -0.91 -7.21 10.72
CA ILE A 85 -0.57 -5.96 10.05
C ILE A 85 0.05 -6.26 8.67
N ILE A 86 -0.58 -5.76 7.61
CA ILE A 86 -0.14 -5.92 6.22
C ILE A 86 0.53 -4.66 5.69
N ALA A 87 0.01 -3.47 6.04
CA ALA A 87 0.59 -2.21 5.63
C ALA A 87 0.30 -1.07 6.61
N ILE A 88 1.11 -0.02 6.52
CA ILE A 88 0.97 1.21 7.31
C ILE A 88 1.06 2.37 6.31
N ALA A 89 0.16 3.34 6.42
CA ALA A 89 0.15 4.50 5.53
C ALA A 89 -0.20 5.79 6.30
N PRO A 90 0.36 6.94 5.88
CA PRO A 90 -0.04 8.23 6.40
C PRO A 90 -1.25 8.71 5.60
N PHE A 91 -2.25 9.26 6.27
CA PHE A 91 -3.42 9.79 5.59
C PHE A 91 -4.01 10.98 6.35
N PHE A 92 -3.95 12.19 5.78
CA PHE A 92 -4.46 13.43 6.38
C PHE A 92 -4.03 13.66 7.84
N GLY A 93 -2.74 13.44 8.14
CA GLY A 93 -2.23 13.61 9.49
C GLY A 93 -2.69 12.52 10.47
N LYS A 94 -3.33 11.45 9.99
CA LYS A 94 -3.65 10.23 10.73
C LYS A 94 -2.71 9.10 10.35
N LEU A 95 -2.62 8.12 11.26
CA LEU A 95 -1.91 6.88 11.03
C LEU A 95 -2.93 5.80 10.68
N VAL A 96 -2.88 5.29 9.46
CA VAL A 96 -3.76 4.21 8.98
C VAL A 96 -2.98 2.91 9.01
N ILE A 97 -3.48 1.94 9.77
CA ILE A 97 -2.90 0.62 9.93
C ILE A 97 -3.83 -0.39 9.29
N PHE A 98 -3.37 -1.03 8.22
CA PHE A 98 -4.11 -2.05 7.51
C PHE A 98 -3.78 -3.42 8.06
N GLY A 99 -4.76 -4.06 8.67
CA GLY A 99 -4.75 -5.48 8.97
C GLY A 99 -5.22 -6.31 7.76
N LYS A 100 -5.15 -7.63 7.89
CA LYS A 100 -5.69 -8.57 6.89
C LYS A 100 -7.21 -8.51 6.80
N ASN A 101 -7.89 -8.22 7.92
CA ASN A 101 -9.36 -8.21 7.98
C ASN A 101 -9.95 -6.89 8.48
N ASN A 102 -9.15 -6.04 9.12
CA ASN A 102 -9.60 -4.79 9.72
C ASN A 102 -8.64 -3.64 9.37
N ILE A 103 -9.09 -2.41 9.54
CA ILE A 103 -8.25 -1.21 9.44
C ILE A 103 -8.43 -0.41 10.72
N ALA A 104 -7.32 -0.02 11.36
CA ALA A 104 -7.31 0.86 12.52
C ALA A 104 -6.73 2.22 12.14
N ILE A 105 -7.36 3.29 12.63
CA ILE A 105 -6.98 4.66 12.30
C ILE A 105 -6.73 5.42 13.60
N TYR A 106 -5.56 6.05 13.70
CA TYR A 106 -5.14 6.80 14.87
C TYR A 106 -4.94 8.28 14.56
N ASP A 107 -5.37 9.13 15.49
CA ASP A 107 -5.14 10.57 15.49
C ASP A 107 -3.78 10.93 16.08
N SER A 108 -3.27 12.09 15.67
CA SER A 108 -2.08 12.74 16.23
C SER A 108 -0.81 11.89 16.31
N PRO A 109 -0.45 11.08 15.28
CA PRO A 109 0.76 10.26 15.29
C PRO A 109 2.07 11.07 15.34
N ASN A 110 2.01 12.37 15.03
CA ASN A 110 3.14 13.30 15.18
C ASN A 110 3.44 13.66 16.64
N VAL A 111 2.53 13.39 17.58
CA VAL A 111 2.73 13.62 19.02
C VAL A 111 2.38 12.33 19.75
N ILE A 112 3.38 11.49 20.01
CA ILE A 112 3.19 10.15 20.61
C ILE A 112 2.37 10.19 21.92
N GLY A 113 2.54 11.21 22.77
CA GLY A 113 1.75 11.36 24.00
C GLY A 113 0.26 11.70 23.79
N SER A 114 -0.15 11.99 22.56
CA SER A 114 -1.52 12.34 22.17
C SER A 114 -2.10 11.40 21.12
N ILE A 115 -1.42 10.30 20.81
CA ILE A 115 -1.93 9.30 19.87
C ILE A 115 -3.19 8.66 20.43
N ALA A 116 -4.26 8.65 19.64
CA ALA A 116 -5.56 8.16 20.09
C ALA A 116 -6.24 7.37 18.98
N LEU A 117 -6.93 6.28 19.34
CA LEU A 117 -7.73 5.52 18.39
C LEU A 117 -8.91 6.39 17.91
N ASN A 118 -8.97 6.62 16.60
CA ASN A 118 -10.04 7.38 15.95
C ASN A 118 -11.18 6.45 15.50
N GLU A 119 -10.86 5.44 14.69
CA GLU A 119 -11.84 4.53 14.11
C GLU A 119 -11.23 3.14 13.87
N VAL A 120 -12.10 2.12 13.94
CA VAL A 120 -11.79 0.75 13.50
C VAL A 120 -12.81 0.32 12.48
N ILE A 121 -12.36 0.08 11.26
CA ILE A 121 -13.17 -0.48 10.19
C ILE A 121 -13.03 -2.00 10.27
N ARG A 122 -14.13 -2.68 10.58
CA ARG A 122 -14.16 -4.15 10.73
C ARG A 122 -14.63 -4.86 9.47
N GLY A 123 -14.04 -6.00 9.18
CA GLY A 123 -14.41 -6.84 8.02
C GLY A 123 -13.96 -6.30 6.67
N VAL A 124 -13.14 -5.24 6.68
CA VAL A 124 -12.44 -4.71 5.51
C VAL A 124 -10.97 -4.59 5.90
N GLY A 125 -10.12 -5.39 5.26
CA GLY A 125 -8.67 -5.32 5.40
C GLY A 125 -7.98 -5.22 4.05
N LEU A 126 -6.70 -5.53 4.02
CA LEU A 126 -5.82 -5.36 2.86
C LEU A 126 -5.31 -6.71 2.33
N VAL A 127 -5.39 -6.89 1.01
CA VAL A 127 -4.94 -8.10 0.32
C VAL A 127 -3.42 -8.13 0.18
N SER A 128 -2.83 -6.99 -0.21
CA SER A 128 -1.41 -6.86 -0.44
C SER A 128 -0.96 -5.43 -0.14
N ARG A 129 0.16 -5.32 0.58
CA ARG A 129 0.85 -4.05 0.90
C ARG A 129 1.02 -3.17 -0.33
N ASP A 130 1.45 -3.76 -1.43
CA ASP A 130 1.88 -3.03 -2.63
C ASP A 130 0.68 -2.50 -3.44
N THR A 131 -0.55 -2.61 -2.89
CA THR A 131 -1.78 -2.08 -3.48
C THR A 131 -2.23 -0.76 -2.87
N VAL A 132 -1.59 -0.30 -1.80
CA VAL A 132 -1.93 0.99 -1.18
C VAL A 132 -1.29 2.12 -2.00
N GLN A 133 -2.10 3.01 -2.57
CA GLN A 133 -1.64 4.17 -3.35
C GLN A 133 -2.40 5.42 -2.89
N ALA A 134 -1.67 6.51 -2.67
CA ALA A 134 -2.26 7.82 -2.50
C ALA A 134 -2.66 8.38 -3.88
N ILE A 135 -3.90 8.82 -4.02
CA ILE A 135 -4.45 9.41 -5.24
C ILE A 135 -5.10 10.74 -4.88
N GLY A 136 -4.34 11.83 -5.03
CA GLY A 136 -4.77 13.15 -4.57
C GLY A 136 -5.11 13.13 -3.08
N ASP A 137 -6.38 13.39 -2.77
CA ASP A 137 -6.94 13.44 -1.41
C ASP A 137 -7.54 12.09 -0.95
N ASP A 138 -7.15 10.98 -1.57
CA ASP A 138 -7.69 9.66 -1.32
C ASP A 138 -6.58 8.62 -1.11
N LEU A 139 -6.89 7.58 -0.35
CA LEU A 139 -6.04 6.41 -0.18
C LEU A 139 -6.75 5.19 -0.76
N VAL A 140 -6.26 4.72 -1.90
CA VAL A 140 -6.82 3.60 -2.65
C VAL A 140 -6.06 2.33 -2.32
N PHE A 141 -6.78 1.23 -2.12
CA PHE A 141 -6.21 -0.04 -1.69
C PHE A 141 -7.05 -1.24 -2.11
N LEU A 142 -6.43 -2.41 -2.25
CA LEU A 142 -7.14 -3.65 -2.59
C LEU A 142 -7.59 -4.40 -1.34
N SER A 143 -8.91 -4.45 -1.12
CA SER A 143 -9.51 -5.31 -0.10
C SER A 143 -9.94 -6.67 -0.67
N ASN A 144 -10.23 -7.65 0.19
CA ASN A 144 -10.73 -8.97 -0.25
C ASN A 144 -12.03 -8.91 -1.06
N THR A 145 -12.78 -7.80 -1.00
CA THR A 145 -14.08 -7.65 -1.66
C THR A 145 -14.06 -6.66 -2.83
N GLY A 146 -12.90 -6.06 -3.14
CA GLY A 146 -12.79 -5.08 -4.21
C GLY A 146 -11.70 -4.02 -3.99
N LEU A 147 -11.45 -3.23 -5.03
CA LEU A 147 -10.61 -2.03 -4.94
C LEU A 147 -11.41 -0.94 -4.24
N ARG A 148 -10.89 -0.43 -3.13
CA ARG A 148 -11.58 0.53 -2.27
C ARG A 148 -10.80 1.80 -2.09
N SER A 149 -11.52 2.82 -1.65
CA SER A 149 -10.99 4.13 -1.29
C SER A 149 -11.35 4.44 0.16
N LEU A 150 -10.40 5.06 0.87
CA LEU A 150 -10.60 5.72 2.15
C LEU A 150 -10.71 7.23 1.90
N ALA A 151 -11.77 7.67 1.23
CA ALA A 151 -11.94 9.09 0.93
C ALA A 151 -12.34 9.88 2.18
N ARG A 152 -11.93 11.15 2.23
CA ARG A 152 -12.47 12.12 3.19
C ARG A 152 -13.67 12.82 2.57
N THR A 153 -14.82 12.78 3.23
CA THR A 153 -15.93 13.70 2.91
C THR A 153 -16.06 14.72 4.03
N THR A 154 -15.99 16.01 3.71
CA THR A 154 -16.15 17.12 4.65
C THR A 154 -17.47 17.09 5.43
N GLU A 155 -18.49 16.39 4.93
CA GLU A 155 -19.80 16.29 5.58
C GLU A 155 -19.99 15.08 6.51
N LYS A 156 -19.11 14.07 6.46
CA LYS A 156 -19.25 12.88 7.31
C LYS A 156 -18.11 12.83 8.31
N ASP A 157 -18.46 12.71 9.58
CA ASP A 157 -17.54 12.51 10.71
C ASP A 157 -16.77 11.17 10.67
N LYS A 158 -17.03 10.34 9.64
CA LYS A 158 -16.40 9.04 9.40
C LYS A 158 -15.90 8.96 7.96
N LEU A 159 -14.85 8.18 7.73
CA LEU A 159 -14.27 7.98 6.40
C LEU A 159 -15.16 7.02 5.58
N PRO A 160 -15.93 7.50 4.58
CA PRO A 160 -16.72 6.59 3.75
C PRO A 160 -15.82 5.69 2.91
N LEU A 161 -16.10 4.39 2.94
CA LEU A 161 -15.48 3.44 2.02
C LEU A 161 -16.25 3.40 0.69
N GLN A 162 -15.59 3.84 -0.38
CA GLN A 162 -16.09 3.67 -1.75
C GLN A 162 -15.49 2.41 -2.38
N ASP A 163 -16.27 1.68 -3.18
CA ASP A 163 -15.81 0.53 -3.97
C ASP A 163 -15.68 0.98 -5.43
N PHE A 164 -14.46 0.97 -5.96
CA PHE A 164 -14.16 1.35 -7.34
C PHE A 164 -14.25 0.18 -8.32
N SER A 165 -14.40 -1.04 -7.81
CA SER A 165 -14.40 -2.26 -8.62
C SER A 165 -15.79 -2.78 -8.97
N LEU A 166 -16.85 -1.98 -8.77
CA LEU A 166 -18.26 -2.38 -8.97
C LEU A 166 -18.50 -3.08 -10.31
N ASN A 167 -17.89 -2.57 -11.39
CA ASN A 167 -18.07 -3.10 -12.75
C ASN A 167 -17.39 -4.46 -12.99
N ILE A 168 -16.42 -4.86 -12.15
CA ILE A 168 -15.65 -6.09 -12.30
C ILE A 168 -15.60 -6.94 -11.02
N LYS A 169 -16.50 -6.67 -10.07
CA LYS A 169 -16.42 -7.13 -8.68
C LYS A 169 -16.23 -8.64 -8.56
N ASP A 170 -17.13 -9.43 -9.14
CA ASP A 170 -17.08 -10.90 -9.06
C ASP A 170 -15.83 -11.49 -9.72
N ARG A 171 -15.31 -10.83 -10.76
CA ARG A 171 -14.08 -11.25 -11.44
C ARG A 171 -12.86 -10.91 -10.58
N LEU A 172 -12.83 -9.72 -10.00
CA LEU A 172 -11.74 -9.29 -9.12
C LEU A 172 -11.67 -10.16 -7.85
N ILE A 173 -12.81 -10.41 -7.18
CA ILE A 173 -12.88 -11.27 -5.99
C ILE A 173 -12.39 -12.69 -6.30
N ARG A 174 -12.79 -13.26 -7.45
CA ARG A 174 -12.30 -14.58 -7.88
C ARG A 174 -10.79 -14.59 -8.07
N ASN A 175 -10.22 -13.56 -8.69
CA ASN A 175 -8.78 -13.46 -8.91
C ASN A 175 -8.00 -13.27 -7.61
N ILE A 176 -8.51 -12.48 -6.67
CA ILE A 176 -7.96 -12.37 -5.31
C ILE A 176 -7.92 -13.74 -4.63
N GLY A 177 -8.99 -14.53 -4.75
CA GLY A 177 -9.04 -15.89 -4.22
C GLY A 177 -8.03 -16.86 -4.85
N GLN A 178 -7.48 -16.53 -6.02
CA GLN A 178 -6.46 -17.34 -6.71
C GLN A 178 -5.04 -16.84 -6.46
N SER A 179 -4.84 -15.55 -6.22
CA SER A 179 -3.53 -14.98 -5.93
C SER A 179 -3.65 -13.66 -5.18
N THR A 180 -2.87 -13.52 -4.10
CA THR A 180 -2.70 -12.27 -3.35
C THR A 180 -1.38 -11.57 -3.66
N ASN A 181 -0.53 -12.15 -4.53
CA ASN A 181 0.66 -11.47 -5.03
C ASN A 181 0.26 -10.44 -6.08
N VAL A 182 -0.14 -9.27 -5.58
CA VAL A 182 -0.66 -8.17 -6.38
C VAL A 182 0.20 -6.94 -6.17
N LYS A 183 0.57 -6.29 -7.28
CA LYS A 183 1.28 -5.02 -7.31
C LYS A 183 0.38 -3.93 -7.85
N SER A 184 0.60 -2.69 -7.44
CA SER A 184 -0.07 -1.54 -8.01
C SER A 184 0.84 -0.37 -8.25
N VAL A 185 0.37 0.56 -9.07
CA VAL A 185 0.97 1.87 -9.27
C VAL A 185 -0.12 2.85 -9.67
N TYR A 186 -0.06 4.08 -9.15
CA TYR A 186 -0.82 5.19 -9.69
C TYR A 186 0.04 6.01 -10.65
N VAL A 187 -0.47 6.26 -11.85
CA VAL A 187 0.19 7.00 -12.93
C VAL A 187 -0.47 8.37 -13.00
N GLU A 188 0.14 9.34 -12.32
CA GLU A 188 -0.52 10.60 -11.97
C GLU A 188 -0.92 11.45 -13.19
N ASN A 189 -0.01 11.58 -14.17
CA ASN A 189 -0.26 12.34 -15.39
C ASN A 189 -1.42 11.76 -16.23
N GLU A 190 -1.64 10.46 -16.14
CA GLU A 190 -2.72 9.79 -16.86
C GLU A 190 -3.98 9.57 -16.03
N GLY A 191 -3.93 9.77 -14.71
CA GLY A 191 -5.07 9.52 -13.83
C GLY A 191 -5.52 8.05 -13.84
N ILE A 192 -4.59 7.11 -14.05
CA ILE A 192 -4.86 5.67 -14.08
C ILE A 192 -4.19 4.97 -12.91
N TYR A 193 -4.90 4.01 -12.31
CA TYR A 193 -4.37 3.09 -11.32
C TYR A 193 -4.28 1.70 -11.94
N ILE A 194 -3.08 1.14 -11.95
CA ILE A 194 -2.80 -0.17 -12.52
C ILE A 194 -2.66 -1.17 -11.38
N LEU A 195 -3.39 -2.28 -11.47
CA LEU A 195 -3.37 -3.38 -10.53
C LEU A 195 -2.98 -4.67 -11.27
N SER A 196 -1.80 -5.21 -10.98
CA SER A 196 -1.28 -6.42 -11.63
C SER A 196 -1.31 -7.62 -10.68
N PHE A 197 -2.02 -8.68 -11.08
CA PHE A 197 -1.86 -10.01 -10.51
C PHE A 197 -0.65 -10.68 -11.17
N VAL A 198 0.51 -10.47 -10.56
CA VAL A 198 1.84 -10.81 -11.11
C VAL A 198 1.94 -12.26 -11.58
N ALA A 199 1.37 -13.19 -10.81
CA ALA A 199 1.43 -14.62 -11.12
C ALA A 199 0.39 -15.10 -12.15
N LYS A 200 -0.50 -14.21 -12.64
CA LYS A 200 -1.64 -14.57 -13.49
C LYS A 200 -1.67 -13.82 -14.82
N ASN A 201 -0.80 -12.83 -15.02
CA ASN A 201 -0.86 -11.94 -16.19
C ASN A 201 -2.27 -11.34 -16.38
N ILE A 202 -2.84 -10.87 -15.26
CA ILE A 202 -4.12 -10.16 -15.25
C ILE A 202 -3.85 -8.77 -14.70
N ASN A 203 -4.01 -7.77 -15.56
CA ASN A 203 -3.74 -6.37 -15.22
C ASN A 203 -5.01 -5.57 -15.38
N TYR A 204 -5.49 -4.97 -14.30
CA TYR A 204 -6.61 -4.04 -14.33
C TYR A 204 -6.11 -2.61 -14.36
N VAL A 205 -6.62 -1.83 -15.29
CA VAL A 205 -6.35 -0.40 -15.39
C VAL A 205 -7.63 0.34 -15.08
N PHE A 206 -7.67 0.97 -13.91
CA PHE A 206 -8.76 1.80 -13.45
C PHE A 206 -8.47 3.23 -13.89
N ASP A 207 -9.26 3.73 -14.84
CA ASP A 207 -9.18 5.09 -15.34
C ASP A 207 -10.10 5.99 -14.53
N PHE A 208 -9.51 6.86 -13.71
CA PHE A 208 -10.23 7.79 -12.85
C PHE A 208 -10.67 9.07 -13.56
N LYS A 209 -10.21 9.34 -14.79
CA LYS A 209 -10.66 10.48 -15.61
C LYS A 209 -12.08 10.27 -16.12
N HIS A 210 -12.51 9.02 -16.25
CA HIS A 210 -13.83 8.64 -16.74
C HIS A 210 -14.66 7.93 -15.66
N ARG A 211 -15.90 8.37 -15.48
CA ARG A 211 -16.88 7.70 -14.61
C ARG A 211 -17.94 6.98 -15.44
N THR A 212 -18.25 5.75 -15.05
CA THR A 212 -19.37 4.99 -15.61
C THR A 212 -20.71 5.46 -14.99
N PRO A 213 -21.87 5.08 -15.55
CA PRO A 213 -23.17 5.53 -15.03
C PRO A 213 -23.47 5.18 -13.56
N ASN A 214 -22.77 4.20 -13.00
CA ASN A 214 -22.81 3.82 -11.58
C ASN A 214 -21.70 4.48 -10.74
N ASP A 215 -21.08 5.55 -11.23
CA ASP A 215 -20.05 6.36 -10.56
C ASP A 215 -18.78 5.57 -10.15
N ALA A 216 -18.46 4.52 -10.90
CA ALA A 216 -17.19 3.80 -10.79
C ALA A 216 -16.22 4.25 -11.89
N PRO A 217 -14.90 4.10 -11.72
CA PRO A 217 -13.95 4.30 -12.82
C PRO A 217 -14.21 3.33 -13.98
N ARG A 218 -13.86 3.77 -15.18
CA ARG A 218 -13.75 2.86 -16.34
C ARG A 218 -12.62 1.87 -16.09
N VAL A 219 -12.85 0.58 -16.37
CA VAL A 219 -11.83 -0.46 -16.15
C VAL A 219 -11.49 -1.16 -17.45
N THR A 220 -10.22 -1.13 -17.81
CA THR A 220 -9.64 -1.89 -18.92
C THR A 220 -8.83 -3.06 -18.38
N THR A 221 -8.70 -4.14 -19.15
CA THR A 221 -7.82 -5.26 -18.81
C THR A 221 -6.68 -5.33 -19.82
N TRP A 222 -5.44 -5.39 -19.33
CA TRP A 222 -4.26 -5.64 -20.16
C TRP A 222 -3.75 -7.07 -19.93
N THR A 223 -3.36 -7.71 -21.02
CA THR A 223 -2.71 -9.02 -21.04
C THR A 223 -1.48 -8.91 -21.93
N PHE A 224 -0.42 -9.58 -21.52
CA PHE A 224 0.86 -9.53 -22.21
C PHE A 224 1.21 -10.91 -22.76
N ASP A 225 2.05 -10.96 -23.79
CA ASP A 225 2.63 -12.20 -24.30
C ASP A 225 4.14 -12.21 -24.02
N ALA A 226 4.75 -13.39 -24.09
CA ALA A 226 6.20 -13.59 -23.94
C ALA A 226 6.76 -13.05 -22.60
N ASP A 227 6.06 -13.31 -21.50
CA ASP A 227 6.46 -12.96 -20.14
C ASP A 227 6.74 -11.45 -19.94
N ARG A 228 6.01 -10.62 -20.69
CA ARG A 228 6.14 -9.15 -20.65
C ARG A 228 5.24 -8.48 -19.64
N GLU A 229 4.43 -9.24 -18.90
CA GLU A 229 3.55 -8.70 -17.88
C GLU A 229 4.33 -8.09 -16.71
N PRO A 230 3.73 -7.11 -16.00
CA PRO A 230 4.36 -6.48 -14.85
C PRO A 230 4.68 -7.46 -13.72
N ALA A 231 5.98 -7.61 -13.41
CA ALA A 231 6.49 -8.18 -12.18
C ALA A 231 6.65 -7.12 -11.08
N SER A 232 6.95 -5.87 -11.48
CA SER A 232 7.01 -4.69 -10.62
C SER A 232 6.68 -3.43 -11.42
N MET A 233 6.26 -2.37 -10.74
CA MET A 233 5.91 -1.10 -11.38
C MET A 233 6.33 0.06 -10.50
N ILE A 234 6.75 1.16 -11.11
CA ILE A 234 7.01 2.42 -10.42
C ILE A 234 6.68 3.59 -11.36
N TYR A 235 5.97 4.57 -10.84
CA TYR A 235 5.82 5.87 -11.49
C TYR A 235 6.87 6.81 -10.91
N THR A 236 7.66 7.44 -11.77
CA THR A 236 8.84 8.19 -11.31
C THR A 236 9.01 9.47 -12.12
N GLU A 237 9.25 10.56 -11.41
CA GLU A 237 9.55 11.87 -12.00
C GLU A 237 10.85 11.84 -12.80
N LEU A 238 11.87 11.11 -12.32
CA LEU A 238 13.20 11.06 -12.93
C LEU A 238 13.17 10.57 -14.37
N TYR A 239 12.33 9.59 -14.66
CA TYR A 239 12.13 9.05 -16.02
C TYR A 239 10.83 9.56 -16.66
N SER A 240 10.15 10.51 -16.01
CA SER A 240 8.93 11.17 -16.48
C SER A 240 7.88 10.19 -17.00
N GLY A 241 7.67 9.07 -16.28
CA GLY A 241 6.80 8.02 -16.77
C GLY A 241 6.70 6.81 -15.87
N LEU A 242 5.85 5.89 -16.32
CA LEU A 242 5.70 4.57 -15.73
C LEU A 242 6.81 3.65 -16.25
N LEU A 243 7.58 3.08 -15.32
CA LEU A 243 8.50 1.99 -15.57
C LEU A 243 7.89 0.67 -15.06
N VAL A 244 8.03 -0.36 -15.88
CA VAL A 244 7.53 -1.71 -15.62
C VAL A 244 8.69 -2.68 -15.64
N GLY A 245 8.95 -3.35 -14.52
CA GLY A 245 9.78 -4.55 -14.51
C GLY A 245 8.96 -5.72 -15.03
N GLN A 246 9.49 -6.46 -15.99
CA GLN A 246 8.80 -7.53 -16.70
C GLN A 246 9.22 -8.91 -16.15
N GLN A 247 8.37 -9.93 -16.33
CA GLN A 247 8.67 -11.30 -15.87
C GLN A 247 9.88 -11.92 -16.58
N ASP A 248 10.15 -11.52 -17.82
CA ASP A 248 11.35 -11.91 -18.58
C ASP A 248 12.66 -11.28 -18.05
N GLY A 249 12.58 -10.42 -17.02
CA GLY A 249 13.70 -9.71 -16.42
C GLY A 249 14.01 -8.36 -17.09
N GLY A 250 13.24 -7.96 -18.10
CA GLY A 250 13.34 -6.68 -18.78
C GLY A 250 12.78 -5.51 -17.96
N ILE A 251 13.10 -4.29 -18.42
CA ILE A 251 12.47 -3.05 -17.95
C ILE A 251 11.87 -2.36 -19.18
N ALA A 252 10.59 -2.01 -19.10
CA ALA A 252 9.85 -1.34 -20.16
C ALA A 252 9.34 0.03 -19.68
N GLY A 253 9.31 0.99 -20.60
CA GLY A 253 8.60 2.26 -20.44
C GLY A 253 7.18 2.19 -20.99
N TYR A 254 6.29 2.98 -20.42
CA TYR A 254 4.94 3.20 -20.96
C TYR A 254 4.91 4.45 -21.84
N GLU A 255 4.80 4.26 -23.15
CA GLU A 255 4.90 5.32 -24.16
C GLU A 255 3.90 5.13 -25.31
N ASN A 256 3.67 6.19 -26.10
CA ASN A 256 2.95 6.16 -27.40
C ASN A 256 1.53 5.56 -27.36
N TYR A 257 0.79 5.76 -26.27
CA TYR A 257 -0.59 5.32 -26.14
C TYR A 257 -1.55 6.34 -26.78
N TYR A 258 -2.52 5.83 -27.54
CA TYR A 258 -3.55 6.62 -28.19
C TYR A 258 -4.93 6.10 -27.77
N ASP A 259 -5.81 7.01 -27.32
CA ASP A 259 -7.20 6.67 -26.95
C ASP A 259 -8.08 6.34 -28.16
N THR A 260 -7.63 6.68 -29.37
CA THR A 260 -8.31 6.38 -30.64
C THR A 260 -7.23 6.05 -31.66
N ASP A 261 -7.42 4.96 -32.42
CA ASP A 261 -6.52 4.57 -33.49
C ASP A 261 -6.41 5.72 -34.51
N LEU A 262 -5.26 6.42 -34.52
CA LEU A 262 -4.98 7.45 -35.51
C LEU A 262 -4.44 6.76 -36.77
N ALA A 263 -5.31 5.96 -37.40
CA ALA A 263 -5.13 5.48 -38.76
C ALA A 263 -5.22 6.68 -39.73
N GLY A 264 -4.17 7.50 -39.78
CA GLY A 264 -4.18 8.72 -40.58
C GLY A 264 -2.90 9.54 -40.65
N ALA A 265 -1.81 9.15 -39.98
CA ALA A 265 -0.50 9.77 -40.19
C ALA A 265 0.50 8.73 -40.67
N SER A 266 0.36 8.34 -41.94
CA SER A 266 1.49 7.86 -42.71
C SER A 266 2.53 8.99 -42.77
N THR A 267 3.53 8.95 -41.88
CA THR A 267 4.78 9.65 -42.14
C THR A 267 5.47 8.93 -43.28
N TYR A 268 5.19 9.38 -44.49
CA TYR A 268 6.11 9.24 -45.59
C TYR A 268 7.35 10.10 -45.30
N THR A 269 8.52 9.50 -45.61
CA THR A 269 9.92 9.94 -45.47
C THR A 269 10.51 10.02 -44.08
#